data_AF-A4S3J5-F1
#
_entry.id   AF-A4S3J5-F1
#
_cell.length_a   1.000
_cell.length_b   1.000
_cell.length_c   1.000
_cell.angle_alpha   90.00
_cell.angle_beta   90.00
_cell.angle_gamma   90.00
#
_symmetry.space_group_name_H-M   'P 1'
#
loop_
_entity.id
_entity.type
_entity.pdbx_description
1 polymer ?
#
loop_
_entity_poly.entity_id
_entity_poly.type
_entity_poly.pdbx_seq_one_letter_code
_entity_poly.pdbx_strand_id
1 'polypeptide(L)'
;MTFADAATRAVRALEIRETDSVCVPVPLGHAMGFGFGALAAFAAGARLVLPPTIGSAADGAAAREAMCAATLDAIRSEKCTLAVVDSHVTRAAAERDLGADAGYDHFRGGLIKVGSGDAIGVAESVKFLGAELLTVGKPKKT
;
A
#
# COMPACT_ATOMS: atom_id res chain seq x y z
N MET A 1 -15.54 3.64 -13.10
CA MET A 1 -14.95 2.41 -12.55
C MET A 1 -15.62 2.13 -11.21
N THR A 2 -16.07 0.91 -10.99
CA THR A 2 -16.62 0.47 -9.70
C THR A 2 -15.51 0.03 -8.74
N PHE A 3 -15.79 -0.12 -7.44
CA PHE A 3 -14.81 -0.70 -6.52
C PHE A 3 -14.49 -2.17 -6.85
N ALA A 4 -15.45 -2.92 -7.40
CA ALA A 4 -15.24 -4.30 -7.84
C ALA A 4 -14.23 -4.39 -9.01
N ASP A 5 -14.27 -3.43 -9.94
CA ASP A 5 -13.29 -3.35 -11.02
C ASP A 5 -11.88 -3.06 -10.47
N ALA A 6 -11.77 -2.13 -9.52
CA ALA A 6 -10.52 -1.80 -8.86
C ALA A 6 -9.94 -3.01 -8.10
N ALA A 7 -10.78 -3.73 -7.37
CA ALA A 7 -10.40 -4.94 -6.66
C ALA A 7 -9.90 -6.03 -7.62
N THR A 8 -10.65 -6.30 -8.70
CA THR A 8 -10.25 -7.29 -9.71
C THR A 8 -8.90 -6.95 -10.35
N ARG A 9 -8.66 -5.67 -10.64
CA ARG A 9 -7.37 -5.21 -11.16
C ARG A 9 -6.24 -5.40 -10.16
N ALA A 10 -6.45 -5.03 -8.90
CA ALA A 10 -5.45 -5.22 -7.84
C ALA A 10 -5.12 -6.70 -7.62
N VAL A 11 -6.13 -7.57 -7.54
CA VAL A 11 -5.96 -9.02 -7.40
C VAL A 11 -5.12 -9.59 -8.52
N ARG A 12 -5.41 -9.21 -9.78
CA ARG A 12 -4.65 -9.66 -10.94
C ARG A 12 -3.23 -9.11 -10.96
N ALA A 13 -3.06 -7.80 -10.71
CA ALA A 13 -1.77 -7.14 -10.82
C ALA A 13 -0.77 -7.59 -9.74
N LEU A 14 -1.26 -7.85 -8.52
CA LEU A 14 -0.43 -8.31 -7.40
C LEU A 14 -0.39 -9.83 -7.26
N GLU A 15 -1.18 -10.55 -8.06
CA GLU A 15 -1.45 -11.98 -7.86
C GLU A 15 -1.82 -12.28 -6.39
N ILE A 16 -2.84 -11.60 -5.86
CA ILE A 16 -3.24 -11.77 -4.46
C ILE A 16 -3.81 -13.18 -4.26
N ARG A 17 -3.33 -13.87 -3.23
CA ARG A 17 -3.69 -15.25 -2.86
C ARG A 17 -4.31 -15.26 -1.46
N GLU A 18 -5.05 -16.30 -1.13
CA GLU A 18 -5.66 -16.50 0.20
C GLU A 18 -4.61 -16.49 1.33
N THR A 19 -3.38 -16.92 1.04
CA THR A 19 -2.26 -16.92 1.99
C THR A 19 -1.62 -15.54 2.19
N ASP A 20 -1.99 -14.53 1.39
CA ASP A 20 -1.44 -13.18 1.53
C ASP A 20 -2.05 -12.44 2.72
N SER A 21 -1.27 -11.51 3.24
CA SER A 21 -1.73 -10.50 4.19
C SER A 21 -1.45 -9.11 3.62
N VAL A 22 -2.50 -8.33 3.43
CA VAL A 22 -2.47 -7.06 2.71
C VAL A 22 -2.60 -5.91 3.69
N CYS A 23 -1.52 -5.17 3.91
CA CYS A 23 -1.51 -3.96 4.71
C CYS A 23 -2.13 -2.79 3.93
N VAL A 24 -3.17 -2.15 4.48
CA VAL A 24 -3.86 -1.03 3.83
C VAL A 24 -3.86 0.18 4.76
N PRO A 25 -2.76 0.97 4.80
CA PRO A 25 -2.68 2.22 5.58
C PRO A 25 -3.41 3.41 4.94
N VAL A 26 -4.14 3.20 3.84
CA VAL A 26 -4.86 4.25 3.11
C VAL A 26 -6.31 4.32 3.60
N PRO A 27 -6.91 5.52 3.76
CA PRO A 27 -8.30 5.65 4.20
C PRO A 27 -9.27 4.83 3.35
N LEU A 28 -10.16 4.07 4.02
CA LEU A 28 -11.18 3.27 3.35
C LEU A 28 -12.32 4.12 2.73
N GLY A 29 -12.38 5.41 3.02
CA GLY A 29 -13.24 6.34 2.27
C GLY A 29 -12.75 6.64 0.85
N HIS A 30 -11.51 6.27 0.52
CA HIS A 30 -10.91 6.52 -0.78
C HIS A 30 -10.80 5.22 -1.60
N ALA A 31 -10.96 5.32 -2.93
CA ALA A 31 -10.97 4.15 -3.83
C ALA A 31 -9.71 3.28 -3.74
N MET A 32 -8.56 3.90 -3.44
CA MET A 32 -7.30 3.19 -3.21
C MET A 32 -7.35 2.30 -1.97
N GLY A 33 -7.86 2.81 -0.84
CA GLY A 33 -7.95 2.03 0.40
C GLY A 33 -9.03 0.96 0.29
N PHE A 34 -10.22 1.32 -0.19
CA PHE A 34 -11.33 0.38 -0.26
C PHE A 34 -11.25 -0.57 -1.46
N GLY A 35 -11.23 -0.04 -2.69
CA GLY A 35 -11.28 -0.85 -3.90
C GLY A 35 -10.00 -1.64 -4.15
N PHE A 36 -8.85 -0.95 -4.21
CA PHE A 36 -7.56 -1.60 -4.50
C PHE A 36 -6.96 -2.31 -3.28
N GLY A 37 -7.37 -1.97 -2.06
CA GLY A 37 -6.90 -2.55 -0.81
C GLY A 37 -7.88 -3.57 -0.22
N ALA A 38 -8.83 -3.09 0.59
CA ALA A 38 -9.71 -3.94 1.39
C ALA A 38 -10.54 -4.93 0.56
N LEU A 39 -11.24 -4.44 -0.46
CA LEU A 39 -12.08 -5.27 -1.31
C LEU A 39 -11.26 -6.25 -2.16
N ALA A 40 -10.05 -5.85 -2.58
CA ALA A 40 -9.12 -6.76 -3.27
C ALA A 40 -8.67 -7.92 -2.37
N ALA A 41 -8.33 -7.63 -1.11
CA ALA A 41 -7.98 -8.65 -0.13
C ALA A 41 -9.15 -9.61 0.10
N PHE A 42 -10.35 -9.09 0.37
CA PHE A 42 -11.55 -9.92 0.56
C PHE A 42 -11.91 -10.75 -0.66
N ALA A 43 -11.81 -10.19 -1.87
CA ALA A 43 -12.12 -10.91 -3.11
C ALA A 43 -11.16 -12.09 -3.38
N ALA A 44 -9.93 -12.02 -2.88
CA ALA A 44 -8.93 -13.09 -2.99
C ALA A 44 -8.91 -14.05 -1.78
N GLY A 45 -9.75 -13.83 -0.78
CA GLY A 45 -9.71 -14.58 0.49
C GLY A 45 -8.51 -14.24 1.38
N ALA A 46 -7.75 -13.19 1.06
CA ALA A 46 -6.56 -12.79 1.79
C ALA A 46 -6.91 -12.09 3.11
N ARG A 47 -5.93 -12.05 4.03
CA ARG A 47 -6.07 -11.30 5.28
C ARG A 47 -5.90 -9.80 5.04
N LEU A 48 -6.84 -8.99 5.50
CA LEU A 48 -6.71 -7.53 5.53
C LEU A 48 -6.04 -7.08 6.84
N VAL A 49 -4.98 -6.29 6.75
CA VAL A 49 -4.30 -5.68 7.89
C VAL A 49 -4.49 -4.17 7.85
N LEU A 50 -5.04 -3.63 8.92
CA LEU A 50 -5.42 -2.23 9.04
C LEU A 50 -4.62 -1.56 10.18
N PRO A 51 -3.56 -0.77 9.88
CA PRO A 51 -2.79 -0.10 10.93
C PRO A 51 -3.62 0.97 11.66
N PRO A 52 -3.33 1.25 12.95
CA PRO A 52 -4.16 2.10 13.81
C PRO A 52 -4.28 3.57 13.35
N THR A 53 -3.48 4.01 12.37
CA THR A 53 -3.47 5.38 11.85
C THR A 53 -4.13 5.53 10.47
N ILE A 54 -4.94 4.55 10.03
CA ILE A 54 -5.76 4.68 8.82
C ILE A 54 -6.67 5.89 8.96
N GLY A 55 -6.49 6.89 8.12
CA GLY A 55 -7.44 8.02 8.06
C GLY A 55 -6.82 9.39 8.25
N SER A 56 -5.59 9.50 8.76
CA SER A 56 -4.95 10.81 8.84
C SER A 56 -4.36 11.15 7.47
N ALA A 57 -5.09 11.83 6.59
CA ALA A 57 -4.45 12.64 5.55
C ALA A 57 -3.73 13.78 6.29
N ALA A 58 -2.60 13.46 6.90
CA ALA A 58 -2.14 14.24 8.03
C ALA A 58 -1.39 15.47 7.54
N ASP A 59 -1.97 16.64 7.79
CA ASP A 59 -1.34 17.92 7.56
C ASP A 59 -0.16 18.09 8.53
N GLY A 60 1.03 17.68 8.11
CA GLY A 60 2.27 17.91 8.88
C GLY A 60 3.32 16.82 8.73
N ALA A 61 4.56 17.12 9.12
CA ALA A 61 5.66 16.15 9.08
C ALA A 61 5.50 15.07 10.16
N ALA A 62 5.15 15.46 11.40
CA ALA A 62 5.03 14.54 12.54
C ALA A 62 3.98 13.44 12.31
N ALA A 63 2.85 13.81 11.72
CA ALA A 63 1.78 12.84 11.51
C ALA A 63 2.04 11.93 10.30
N ARG A 64 2.74 12.41 9.26
CA ARG A 64 3.29 11.54 8.20
C ARG A 64 4.28 10.51 8.76
N GLU A 65 5.15 10.93 9.68
CA GLU A 65 6.09 10.02 10.36
C GLU A 65 5.36 8.98 11.22
N ALA A 66 4.35 9.40 11.99
CA ALA A 66 3.54 8.47 12.79
C ALA A 66 2.79 7.44 11.93
N MET A 67 2.27 7.85 10.77
CA MET A 67 1.64 6.93 9.82
C MET A 67 2.66 5.96 9.22
N CYS A 68 3.83 6.46 8.83
CA CYS A 68 4.91 5.62 8.33
C CYS A 68 5.31 4.57 9.38
N ALA A 69 5.59 5.01 10.61
CA ALA A 69 5.97 4.12 11.71
C ALA A 69 4.90 3.04 11.99
N ALA A 70 3.63 3.42 12.07
CA ALA A 70 2.53 2.47 12.28
C ALA A 70 2.35 1.50 11.11
N THR A 71 2.56 1.97 9.88
CA THR A 71 2.50 1.11 8.67
C THR A 71 3.63 0.09 8.69
N LEU A 72 4.86 0.54 8.95
CA LEU A 72 6.04 -0.31 9.02
C LEU A 72 5.90 -1.35 10.14
N ASP A 73 5.43 -0.93 11.32
CA ASP A 73 5.21 -1.84 12.43
C ASP A 73 4.13 -2.88 12.12
N ALA A 74 3.03 -2.49 11.46
CA ALA A 74 2.01 -3.44 11.02
C ALA A 74 2.55 -4.40 9.96
N ILE A 75 3.31 -3.93 8.96
CA ILE A 75 3.89 -4.82 7.94
C ILE A 75 4.79 -5.88 8.60
N ARG A 76 5.63 -5.46 9.55
CA ARG A 76 6.55 -6.35 10.25
C ARG A 76 5.83 -7.31 11.21
N SER A 77 5.04 -6.78 12.15
CA SER A 77 4.39 -7.57 13.21
C SER A 77 3.36 -8.55 12.67
N GLU A 78 2.61 -8.13 11.64
CA GLU A 78 1.58 -8.94 11.00
C GLU A 78 2.10 -9.73 9.79
N LYS A 79 3.42 -9.70 9.54
CA LYS A 79 4.10 -10.40 8.43
C LYS A 79 3.42 -10.17 7.08
N CYS A 80 3.05 -8.91 6.81
CA CYS A 80 2.32 -8.54 5.61
C CYS A 80 3.13 -8.88 4.37
N THR A 81 2.50 -9.58 3.43
CA THR A 81 3.12 -9.93 2.15
C THR A 81 2.93 -8.82 1.12
N LEU A 82 1.86 -8.05 1.22
CA LEU A 82 1.53 -6.97 0.29
C LEU A 82 1.16 -5.69 1.05
N ALA A 83 1.35 -4.53 0.41
CA ALA A 83 0.84 -3.27 0.93
C ALA A 83 0.18 -2.41 -0.15
N VAL A 84 -0.85 -1.67 0.24
CA VAL A 84 -1.52 -0.68 -0.59
C VAL A 84 -1.37 0.68 0.06
N VAL A 85 -0.38 1.45 -0.42
CA VAL A 85 0.12 2.66 0.24
C VAL A 85 -0.10 3.91 -0.62
N ASP A 86 0.08 5.07 -0.01
CA ASP A 86 0.21 6.34 -0.71
C ASP A 86 1.66 6.85 -0.71
N SER A 87 1.89 7.95 -1.43
CA SER A 87 3.21 8.56 -1.53
C SER A 87 3.74 9.16 -0.23
N HIS A 88 2.89 9.45 0.76
CA HIS A 88 3.36 10.04 2.02
C HIS A 88 4.11 9.00 2.85
N VAL A 89 3.58 7.77 2.90
CA VAL A 89 4.22 6.65 3.58
C VAL A 89 5.54 6.28 2.91
N THR A 90 5.57 6.14 1.58
CA THR A 90 6.80 5.68 0.90
C THR A 90 7.91 6.72 0.92
N ARG A 91 7.59 8.02 0.84
CA ARG A 91 8.59 9.09 0.99
C ARG A 91 9.17 9.13 2.40
N ALA A 92 8.31 9.08 3.43
CA ALA A 92 8.77 9.04 4.82
C ALA A 92 9.61 7.79 5.11
N ALA A 93 9.27 6.64 4.52
CA ALA A 93 10.07 5.41 4.66
C ALA A 93 11.42 5.49 3.93
N ALA A 94 11.49 6.16 2.78
CA ALA A 94 12.74 6.33 2.03
C ALA A 94 13.78 7.19 2.77
N GLU A 95 13.34 8.07 3.67
CA GLU A 95 14.19 8.90 4.52
C GLU A 95 14.73 8.13 5.74
N ARG A 96 14.29 6.88 5.96
CA ARG A 96 14.67 6.05 7.11
C ARG A 96 15.76 5.04 6.74
N ASP A 97 16.74 4.91 7.64
CA ASP A 97 17.61 3.74 7.66
C ASP A 97 16.91 2.60 8.40
N LEU A 98 16.43 1.61 7.65
CA LEU A 98 15.70 0.47 8.21
C LEU A 98 16.62 -0.68 8.62
N GLY A 99 17.89 -0.68 8.20
CA GLY A 99 18.82 -1.80 8.37
C GLY A 99 18.51 -3.02 7.49
N ALA A 100 19.46 -3.95 7.37
CA ALA A 100 19.33 -5.15 6.54
C ALA A 100 18.36 -6.20 7.13
N ASP A 101 18.27 -6.31 8.46
CA ASP A 101 17.44 -7.30 9.18
C ASP A 101 16.15 -6.68 9.76
N ALA A 102 15.53 -5.77 9.01
CA ALA A 102 14.42 -4.95 9.49
C ALA A 102 13.11 -5.73 9.75
N GLY A 103 13.06 -7.03 9.41
CA GLY A 103 11.93 -7.92 9.64
C GLY A 103 10.85 -7.84 8.56
N TYR A 104 11.21 -7.55 7.32
CA TYR A 104 10.29 -7.45 6.18
C TYR A 104 10.41 -8.61 5.18
N ASP A 105 10.97 -9.76 5.58
CA ASP A 105 11.29 -10.87 4.68
C ASP A 105 10.08 -11.49 3.97
N HIS A 106 8.88 -11.29 4.53
CA HIS A 106 7.62 -11.74 3.95
C HIS A 106 7.07 -10.78 2.87
N PHE A 107 7.55 -9.53 2.85
CA PHE A 107 7.04 -8.48 1.99
C PHE A 107 7.51 -8.69 0.54
N ARG A 108 6.56 -8.82 -0.38
CA ARG A 108 6.83 -9.11 -1.80
C ARG A 108 6.42 -8.01 -2.78
N GLY A 109 5.79 -6.94 -2.29
CA GLY A 109 5.44 -5.78 -3.13
C GLY A 109 4.07 -5.18 -2.81
N GLY A 110 3.47 -4.50 -3.78
CA GLY A 110 2.20 -3.84 -3.53
C GLY A 110 1.83 -2.76 -4.54
N LEU A 111 0.91 -1.90 -4.14
CA LEU A 111 0.45 -0.76 -4.93
C LEU A 111 0.78 0.55 -4.24
N ILE A 112 1.19 1.55 -5.02
CA ILE A 112 1.34 2.93 -4.57
C ILE A 112 0.47 3.86 -5.41
N LYS A 113 -0.33 4.71 -4.75
CA LYS A 113 -1.05 5.77 -5.45
C LYS A 113 -0.10 6.93 -5.81
N VAL A 114 -0.04 7.27 -7.10
CA VAL A 114 0.79 8.39 -7.60
C VAL A 114 -0.02 9.51 -8.25
N GLY A 115 -1.33 9.33 -8.45
CA GLY A 115 -2.19 10.37 -8.98
C GLY A 115 -3.64 9.95 -9.22
N SER A 116 -4.33 10.66 -10.11
CA SER A 116 -5.73 10.40 -10.44
C SER A 116 -5.88 9.28 -11.47
N GLY A 117 -7.05 8.64 -11.48
CA GLY A 117 -7.30 7.47 -12.32
C GLY A 117 -6.94 6.15 -11.63
N ASP A 118 -6.93 5.10 -12.44
CA ASP A 118 -7.08 3.71 -12.00
C ASP A 118 -6.26 2.69 -12.79
N ALA A 119 -5.45 3.18 -13.72
CA ALA A 119 -4.51 2.35 -14.44
C ALA A 119 -3.38 1.92 -13.49
N ILE A 120 -3.02 0.63 -13.54
CA ILE A 120 -1.93 0.05 -12.75
C ILE A 120 -0.70 -0.10 -13.65
N GLY A 121 0.48 0.27 -13.14
CA GLY A 121 1.77 -0.01 -13.79
C GLY A 121 2.06 0.85 -15.03
N VAL A 122 1.38 1.99 -15.19
CA VAL A 122 1.63 2.91 -16.32
C VAL A 122 2.86 3.79 -16.06
N ALA A 123 3.12 4.14 -14.81
CA ALA A 123 4.34 4.83 -14.40
C ALA A 123 5.33 3.84 -13.79
N GLU A 124 6.61 4.23 -13.75
CA GLU A 124 7.70 3.45 -13.14
C GLU A 124 7.36 3.03 -11.71
N SER A 125 7.74 1.81 -11.34
CA SER A 125 7.52 1.27 -10.00
C SER A 125 8.32 2.05 -8.95
N VAL A 126 7.87 1.95 -7.70
CA VAL A 126 8.54 2.59 -6.57
C VAL A 126 9.06 1.52 -5.63
N LYS A 127 10.37 1.55 -5.35
CA LYS A 127 10.98 0.65 -4.38
C LYS A 127 10.52 0.98 -2.96
N PHE A 128 10.10 -0.04 -2.23
CA PHE A 128 9.64 0.06 -0.84
C PHE A 128 9.94 -1.26 -0.12
N LEU A 129 10.65 -1.19 1.01
CA LEU A 129 11.01 -2.36 1.83
C LEU A 129 11.68 -3.49 1.02
N GLY A 130 12.54 -3.13 0.07
CA GLY A 130 13.26 -4.09 -0.78
C GLY A 130 12.45 -4.66 -1.95
N ALA A 131 11.14 -4.37 -2.05
CA ALA A 131 10.28 -4.81 -3.14
C ALA A 131 9.79 -3.65 -4.02
N GLU A 132 9.28 -3.97 -5.20
CA GLU A 132 8.70 -2.99 -6.14
C GLU A 132 7.20 -2.81 -5.89
N LEU A 133 6.76 -1.55 -5.87
CA LEU A 133 5.34 -1.20 -5.83
C LEU A 133 4.88 -0.75 -7.21
N LEU A 134 3.83 -1.37 -7.74
CA LEU A 134 3.20 -0.92 -8.98
C LEU A 134 2.43 0.37 -8.73
N THR A 135 2.52 1.31 -9.66
CA THR A 135 1.86 2.61 -9.53
C THR A 135 0.39 2.53 -9.91
N VAL A 136 -0.46 3.31 -9.21
CA VAL A 136 -1.88 3.48 -9.55
C VAL A 136 -2.18 4.94 -9.85
N GLY A 137 -2.76 5.15 -11.03
CA GLY A 137 -3.12 6.46 -11.54
C GLY A 137 -2.02 7.11 -12.38
N LYS A 138 -2.33 8.28 -12.93
CA LYS A 138 -1.40 9.08 -13.74
C LYS A 138 -0.73 10.13 -12.86
N PRO A 139 0.62 10.17 -12.80
CA PRO A 139 1.33 11.26 -12.14
C PRO A 139 0.86 12.61 -12.70
N LYS A 140 0.74 13.63 -11.85
CA LYS A 140 0.58 15.01 -12.36
C LYS A 140 1.82 15.33 -13.19
N LYS A 141 1.62 15.76 -14.45
CA LYS A 141 2.72 16.34 -15.24
C LYS A 141 3.25 17.55 -14.46
N THR A 142 4.50 17.48 -14.02
CA THR A 142 5.29 18.64 -13.61
C THR A 142 5.63 19.49 -14.82
#